data_AF-A0A8S3I2L8-F1
#
_entry.id   AF-A0A8S3I2L8-F1
#
_cell.length_a   1.000
_cell.length_b   1.000
_cell.length_c   1.000
_cell.angle_alpha   90.00
_cell.angle_beta   90.00
_cell.angle_gamma   90.00
#
_symmetry.space_group_name_H-M   'P 1'
#
loop_
_entity.id
_entity.type
_entity.pdbx_description
1 polymer ?
#
loop_
_entity_poly.entity_id
_entity_poly.type
_entity_poly.pdbx_seq_one_letter_code
_entity_poly.pdbx_strand_id
1 'polypeptide(L)' 'MSDQETHKLFERLPQTVVPTNYDLTIQTFLDTFKFNGHVIIHLKVNEPVDAVILYSADLQIDNATVTSNSK' A
#
# COMPACT_ATOMS: atom_id res chain seq x y z
N MET A 1 3.02 8.14 36.33
CA MET A 1 3.72 8.34 35.04
C MET A 1 2.68 8.14 33.96
N SER A 2 2.35 9.18 33.19
CA SER A 2 1.38 9.09 32.10
C SER A 2 2.15 8.88 30.80
N ASP A 3 1.96 7.72 30.17
CA ASP A 3 2.49 7.43 28.85
C ASP A 3 1.90 8.44 27.86
N GLN A 4 2.77 9.26 27.26
CA GLN A 4 2.39 10.18 26.20
C GLN A 4 2.22 9.35 24.93
N GLU A 5 0.97 9.05 24.55
CA GLU A 5 0.66 8.51 23.22
C GLU A 5 1.13 9.52 22.18
N THR A 6 2.21 9.17 21.46
CA THR A 6 2.69 9.96 20.33
C THR A 6 1.70 9.79 19.20
N HIS A 7 0.75 10.73 19.08
CA HIS A 7 -0.16 10.79 17.94
C HIS A 7 0.67 11.03 16.68
N LYS A 8 0.90 9.97 15.89
CA LYS A 8 1.56 10.08 14.58
C LYS A 8 0.74 11.03 13.71
N LEU A 9 1.33 12.18 13.37
CA LEU A 9 0.72 13.15 12.48
C LEU A 9 0.45 12.49 11.12
N PHE A 10 -0.70 12.78 10.53
CA PHE A 10 -1.01 12.32 9.17
C PHE A 10 -0.03 12.95 8.19
N GLU A 11 0.85 12.13 7.63
CA GLU A 11 1.87 12.57 6.66
C GLU A 11 1.40 12.31 5.24
N ARG A 12 1.54 13.34 4.38
CA ARG A 12 1.20 13.23 2.96
C ARG A 12 2.24 12.39 2.24
N LEU A 13 1.80 11.48 1.38
CA LEU A 13 2.71 10.71 0.54
C LEU A 13 3.55 11.62 -0.37
N PRO A 14 4.82 11.26 -0.62
CA PRO A 14 5.65 11.91 -1.62
C PRO A 14 5.00 11.86 -3.02
N GLN A 15 5.31 12.84 -3.86
CA GLN A 15 4.82 12.89 -5.25
C GLN A 15 5.79 12.26 -6.27
N THR A 16 6.87 11.65 -5.78
CA THR A 16 7.93 11.02 -6.59
C THR A 16 7.45 9.77 -7.33
N VAL A 17 6.45 9.07 -6.80
CA VAL A 17 5.80 7.92 -7.44
C VAL A 17 4.29 8.13 -7.41
N VAL A 18 3.66 8.04 -8.58
CA VAL A 18 2.21 8.28 -8.73
C VAL A 18 1.56 7.04 -9.33
N PRO A 19 0.49 6.49 -8.72
CA PRO A 19 -0.25 5.38 -9.30
C PRO A 19 -1.02 5.84 -10.55
N THR A 20 -1.01 5.01 -11.59
CA THR A 20 -1.73 5.26 -12.84
C THR A 20 -2.96 4.38 -12.98
N ASN A 21 -2.94 3.18 -12.41
CA ASN A 21 -4.05 2.23 -12.42
C ASN A 21 -3.92 1.20 -11.28
N TYR A 22 -5.06 0.65 -10.85
CA TYR A 22 -5.14 -0.41 -9.84
C TYR A 22 -5.94 -1.58 -10.41
N ASP A 23 -5.36 -2.78 -10.35
CA ASP A 23 -6.09 -4.03 -10.52
C ASP A 23 -6.35 -4.62 -9.13
N LEU A 24 -7.62 -4.63 -8.73
CA LEU A 24 -8.04 -5.03 -7.38
C LEU A 24 -8.89 -6.29 -7.43
N THR A 25 -8.46 -7.32 -6.69
CA THR A 25 -9.24 -8.53 -6.45
C THR A 25 -9.51 -8.65 -4.95
N ILE A 26 -10.78 -8.82 -4.57
CA ILE A 26 -11.20 -9.05 -3.19
C ILE A 26 -12.03 -10.33 -3.15
N GLN A 27 -11.63 -11.27 -2.30
CA GLN A 27 -12.39 -12.47 -1.98
C GLN A 27 -12.89 -12.37 -0.54
N THR A 28 -14.20 -12.27 -0.37
CA THR A 28 -14.84 -12.19 0.95
C THR A 28 -15.25 -13.56 1.46
N PHE A 29 -15.16 -13.75 2.77
CA PHE A 29 -15.62 -14.95 3.49
C PHE A 29 -16.70 -14.53 4.49
N LEU A 30 -17.96 -14.64 4.09
CA LEU A 30 -19.10 -14.09 4.85
C LEU A 30 -19.31 -14.79 6.20
N ASP A 31 -18.97 -16.07 6.32
CA ASP A 31 -19.13 -16.83 7.57
C ASP A 31 -18.15 -16.41 8.67
N THR A 32 -16.99 -15.87 8.28
CA THR A 32 -15.91 -15.50 9.21
C THR A 32 -15.69 -13.99 9.30
N PHE A 33 -16.42 -13.21 8.49
CA PHE A 33 -16.26 -11.77 8.36
C PHE A 33 -14.81 -11.36 8.02
N LYS A 34 -14.14 -12.17 7.19
CA LYS A 34 -12.77 -11.94 6.71
C LYS A 34 -12.76 -11.73 5.20
N PHE A 35 -11.64 -11.23 4.70
CA PHE A 35 -11.37 -11.17 3.27
C PHE A 35 -9.89 -11.44 2.99
N ASN A 36 -9.63 -11.94 1.78
CA ASN A 36 -8.31 -11.89 1.17
C ASN A 36 -8.35 -10.87 0.03
N GLY A 37 -7.22 -10.21 -0.19
CA GLY A 37 -7.08 -9.22 -1.26
C GLY A 37 -5.81 -9.46 -2.05
N HIS A 38 -5.85 -9.10 -3.33
CA HIS A 38 -4.67 -8.94 -4.16
C HIS A 38 -4.79 -7.61 -4.91
N VAL A 39 -3.70 -6.85 -4.92
CA VAL A 39 -3.63 -5.56 -5.60
C VAL A 39 -2.38 -5.52 -6.48
N ILE A 40 -2.57 -5.14 -7.74
CA ILE A 40 -1.49 -4.73 -8.63
C ILE A 40 -1.64 -3.22 -8.81
N ILE A 41 -0.57 -2.48 -8.51
CA ILE A 41 -0.54 -1.03 -8.64
C ILE A 41 0.40 -0.70 -9.77
N HIS A 42 -0.14 -0.14 -10.85
CA HIS A 42 0.68 0.41 -11.93
C HIS A 42 1.20 1.77 -11.50
N LEU A 43 2.52 1.94 -11.51
CA LEU A 43 3.20 3.11 -10.97
C LEU A 43 3.91 3.88 -12.08
N LYS A 44 3.84 5.20 -12.03
CA LYS A 44 4.73 6.12 -12.73
C LYS A 44 5.74 6.68 -11.74
N VAL A 45 7.02 6.42 -12.00
CA VAL A 45 8.13 7.00 -11.23
C VAL A 45 8.53 8.31 -11.90
N ASN A 46 8.29 9.44 -11.22
CA ASN A 46 8.63 10.77 -11.73
C ASN A 46 10.09 11.13 -11.46
N GLU A 47 10.63 10.64 -10.34
CA GLU A 47 12.01 10.87 -9.88
C GLU A 47 12.61 9.56 -9.36
N PRO A 48 13.94 9.32 -9.51
CA PRO A 48 14.57 8.13 -8.95
C PRO A 48 14.33 8.01 -7.45
N VAL A 49 13.90 6.83 -7.00
CA VAL A 49 13.62 6.54 -5.59
C VAL A 49 14.09 5.13 -5.23
N ASP A 50 14.50 4.95 -3.98
CA ASP A 50 14.85 3.64 -3.42
C ASP A 50 13.65 2.96 -2.74
N ALA A 51 12.55 3.70 -2.52
CA ALA A 51 11.38 3.20 -1.82
C ALA A 51 10.07 3.75 -2.42
N VAL A 52 9.04 2.92 -2.41
CA VAL A 52 7.65 3.29 -2.71
C VAL A 52 6.87 3.31 -1.40
N ILE A 53 6.32 4.47 -1.02
CA ILE A 53 5.55 4.63 0.22
C ILE A 53 4.05 4.62 -0.11
N LEU A 54 3.30 3.77 0.59
CA LEU A 54 1.85 3.59 0.42
C LEU A 54 1.15 3.64 1.78
N TYR A 55 -0.14 3.95 1.77
CA TYR A 55 -0.97 3.79 2.95
C TYR A 55 -1.42 2.34 3.12
N SER A 56 -1.42 1.86 4.36
CA SER A 56 -2.02 0.62 4.80
C SER A 56 -2.53 0.81 6.22
N ALA A 57 -3.75 0.35 6.51
CA ALA A 57 -4.36 0.40 7.83
C ALA A 57 -5.11 -0.90 8.07
N ASP A 58 -4.79 -1.57 9.18
CA ASP A 58 -5.43 -2.83 9.61
C ASP A 58 -5.40 -3.96 8.57
N LEU A 59 -4.36 -4.01 7.73
CA LEU A 59 -4.11 -5.07 6.76
C LEU A 59 -2.86 -5.88 7.14
N GLN A 60 -2.99 -7.20 7.13
CA GLN A 60 -1.84 -8.09 7.11
C GLN A 60 -1.34 -8.22 5.66
N ILE A 61 -0.08 -7.84 5.41
CA ILE A 61 0.54 -7.95 4.09
C ILE A 61 1.37 -9.22 4.06
N ASP A 62 0.88 -10.25 3.37
CA ASP A 62 1.57 -11.54 3.30
C ASP A 62 2.76 -11.54 2.33
N ASN A 63 2.69 -10.73 1.26
CA ASN A 63 3.74 -10.63 0.25
C ASN A 63 3.69 -9.30 -0.50
N ALA A 64 4.85 -8.81 -0.94
CA ALA A 64 4.97 -7.65 -1.83
C ALA A 64 6.12 -7.89 -2.83
N THR A 65 5.88 -7.55 -4.10
CA THR A 65 6.89 -7.67 -5.17
C THR A 65 6.85 -6.44 -6.05
N VAL A 66 7.98 -6.13 -6.68
CA VAL A 66 8.11 -5.03 -7.62
C VAL A 66 8.63 -5.59 -8.93
N THR A 67 7.96 -5.26 -10.04
CA THR A 67 8.35 -5.66 -11.39
C THR A 67 8.41 -4.42 -12.27
N SER A 68 9.42 -4.34 -13.14
CA SER A 68 9.46 -3.36 -14.21
C SER A 68 9.01 -4.01 -15.52
N ASN A 69 8.24 -3.27 -16.32
CA ASN A 69 7.99 -3.65 -17.70
C ASN A 69 9.30 -3.45 -18.48
N SER A 70 10.18 -4.45 -18.41
CA SER A 70 11.38 -4.53 -19.23
C SER A 70 10.94 -4.86 -20.65
N LYS A 71 11.31 -4.02 -21.62
CA LYS A 71 11.12 -4.33 -23.04
C LYS A 71 12.28 -5.17 -23.54
#